data_AF-A0A359CBR2-F1
#
_entry.id   AF-A0A359CBR2-F1
#
_cell.length_a   1.000
_cell.length_b   1.000
_cell.length_c   1.000
_cell.angle_alpha   90.00
_cell.angle_beta   90.00
_cell.angle_gamma   90.00
#
_symmetry.space_group_name_H-M   'P 1'
#
loop_
_entity.id
_entity.type
_entity.pdbx_description
1 polymer ?
#
loop_
_entity_poly.entity_id
_entity_poly.type
_entity_poly.pdbx_seq_one_letter_code
_entity_poly.pdbx_strand_id
1 'polypeptide(L)'
;ESLGAPSKGSRKKTTAIQWVSAAHALPVEVRLYDRLFTVADPENAGDEKSFKDFLNPGSIEILKECMVEPSLSQAAAGDRFQFLRHGYFVADVVDSRPGAPVFHRIVDLKDRYRAGPPAKGRR
;
A
#
# COMPACT_ATOMS: atom_id res chain seq x y z
N GLU A 1 32.27 16.24 -9.92
CA GLU A 1 32.12 17.71 -9.86
C GLU A 1 30.68 18.06 -10.25
N SER A 2 29.87 18.58 -9.32
CA SER A 2 28.50 19.01 -9.61
C SER A 2 28.46 20.54 -9.67
N LEU A 3 28.36 21.09 -10.88
CA LEU A 3 28.23 22.53 -11.10
C LEU A 3 26.80 22.98 -10.80
N GLY A 4 26.49 23.13 -9.51
CA GLY A 4 25.26 23.76 -9.03
C GLY A 4 25.47 25.24 -8.78
N ALA A 5 25.53 26.07 -9.83
CA ALA A 5 25.38 27.51 -9.67
C ALA A 5 23.96 27.81 -9.16
N PRO A 6 23.77 28.59 -8.08
CA PRO A 6 22.44 28.86 -7.55
C PRO A 6 21.69 29.82 -8.49
N SER A 7 20.63 29.33 -9.13
CA SER A 7 19.74 30.20 -9.91
C SER A 7 18.96 31.12 -8.97
N LYS A 8 19.05 32.44 -9.22
CA LYS A 8 18.25 33.48 -8.55
C LYS A 8 16.79 33.34 -8.97
N GLY A 9 16.05 32.49 -8.25
CA GLY A 9 14.61 32.32 -8.38
C GLY A 9 14.17 31.30 -7.35
N SER A 10 13.58 31.74 -6.25
CA SER A 10 13.17 30.88 -5.13
C SER A 10 11.91 30.08 -5.48
N ARG A 11 12.03 29.17 -6.45
CA ARG A 11 11.02 28.13 -6.68
C ARG A 11 11.14 27.13 -5.53
N LYS A 12 10.40 27.37 -4.45
CA LYS A 12 10.23 26.40 -3.35
C LYS A 12 9.76 25.08 -3.97
N LYS A 13 10.56 24.02 -3.85
CA LYS A 13 10.13 22.66 -4.19
C LYS A 13 9.05 22.27 -3.19
N THR A 14 7.82 22.17 -3.65
CA THR A 14 6.64 22.03 -2.78
C THR A 14 6.39 20.59 -2.34
N THR A 15 6.87 19.59 -3.09
CA THR A 15 6.59 18.18 -2.83
C THR A 15 7.72 17.29 -3.33
N ALA A 16 8.08 16.27 -2.54
CA ALA A 16 8.93 15.16 -2.97
C ALA A 16 8.08 13.92 -3.28
N ILE A 17 8.46 13.19 -4.33
CA ILE A 17 7.91 11.88 -4.69
C ILE A 17 8.98 10.81 -4.47
N GLN A 18 8.54 9.60 -4.15
CA GLN A 18 9.38 8.42 -4.11
C GLN A 18 9.68 7.94 -5.54
N TRP A 19 10.85 7.33 -5.72
CA TRP A 19 11.30 6.76 -6.98
C TRP A 19 12.28 5.61 -6.67
N VAL A 20 12.45 4.70 -7.62
CA VAL A 20 13.45 3.63 -7.57
C VAL A 20 14.28 3.65 -8.85
N SER A 21 15.53 3.19 -8.78
CA SER A 21 16.42 3.13 -9.95
C SER A 21 15.96 2.03 -10.90
N ALA A 22 15.60 2.36 -12.14
CA ALA A 22 15.15 1.37 -13.13
C ALA A 22 16.18 0.25 -13.39
N ALA A 23 17.48 0.56 -13.27
CA ALA A 23 18.56 -0.41 -13.50
C ALA A 23 18.79 -1.37 -12.33
N HIS A 24 18.33 -1.01 -11.12
CA HIS A 24 18.62 -1.77 -9.90
C HIS A 24 17.35 -2.25 -9.18
N ALA A 25 16.19 -1.72 -9.53
CA ALA A 25 14.95 -2.07 -8.88
C ALA A 25 14.63 -3.55 -9.08
N LEU A 26 14.01 -4.13 -8.05
CA LEU A 26 13.64 -5.54 -8.03
C LEU A 26 12.12 -5.67 -8.14
N PRO A 27 11.62 -6.56 -9.02
CA PRO A 27 10.21 -6.86 -9.09
C PRO A 27 9.78 -7.69 -7.88
N VAL A 28 8.68 -7.32 -7.25
CA VAL A 28 8.10 -8.03 -6.11
C VAL A 28 6.59 -8.08 -6.22
N GLU A 29 6.00 -9.10 -5.60
CA GLU A 29 4.56 -9.18 -5.42
C GLU A 29 4.14 -8.33 -4.20
N VAL A 30 3.13 -7.51 -4.38
CA VAL A 30 2.50 -6.71 -3.33
C VAL A 30 1.01 -7.03 -3.24
N ARG A 31 0.55 -7.39 -2.05
CA ARG A 31 -0.85 -7.68 -1.75
C ARG A 31 -1.44 -6.51 -0.97
N LEU A 32 -2.38 -5.81 -1.60
CA LEU A 32 -3.09 -4.69 -1.02
C LEU A 32 -4.41 -5.20 -0.45
N TYR A 33 -4.47 -5.31 0.88
CA TYR A 33 -5.69 -5.67 1.57
C TYR A 33 -6.60 -4.44 1.76
N ASP A 34 -7.91 -4.70 1.75
CA ASP A 34 -8.99 -3.82 2.14
C ASP A 34 -9.98 -4.59 3.03
N ARG A 35 -11.08 -3.95 3.44
CA ARG A 35 -12.14 -4.55 4.25
C ARG A 35 -12.66 -5.82 3.61
N LEU A 36 -12.76 -6.88 4.40
CA LEU A 36 -13.29 -8.18 3.98
C LEU A 36 -14.78 -8.11 3.61
N PHE A 37 -15.54 -7.21 4.25
CA PHE A 37 -16.98 -7.06 4.03
C PHE A 37 -17.32 -5.67 3.51
N THR A 38 -18.38 -5.61 2.70
CA THR A 38 -18.91 -4.36 2.12
C THR A 38 -19.78 -3.57 3.10
N VAL A 39 -20.21 -4.21 4.19
CA VAL A 39 -21.05 -3.64 5.25
C VAL A 39 -20.37 -3.76 6.62
N ALA A 40 -20.76 -2.90 7.57
CA ALA A 40 -20.14 -2.87 8.90
C ALA A 40 -20.54 -4.05 9.79
N ASP A 41 -21.76 -4.57 9.60
CA ASP A 41 -22.33 -5.67 10.36
C ASP A 41 -22.98 -6.68 9.39
N PRO A 42 -22.20 -7.60 8.80
CA PRO A 42 -22.69 -8.51 7.77
C PRO A 42 -23.62 -9.59 8.30
N GLU A 43 -23.62 -9.88 9.61
CA GLU A 43 -24.53 -10.86 10.21
C GLU A 43 -25.97 -10.33 10.32
N ASN A 44 -26.13 -9.00 10.43
CA ASN A 44 -27.43 -8.35 10.60
C ASN A 44 -27.84 -7.47 9.39
N ALA A 45 -27.13 -7.55 8.26
CA ALA A 45 -27.30 -6.61 7.14
C ALA A 45 -28.46 -6.94 6.17
N GLY A 46 -29.15 -8.07 6.33
CA GLY A 46 -30.32 -8.36 5.51
C GLY A 46 -31.06 -9.63 5.92
N ASP A 47 -32.39 -9.54 5.89
CA ASP A 47 -33.25 -10.70 6.07
C ASP A 47 -32.95 -11.75 4.99
N GLU A 48 -32.81 -13.00 5.40
CA GLU A 48 -32.53 -14.16 4.53
C GLU A 48 -31.18 -14.14 3.78
N LYS A 49 -30.27 -13.20 4.08
CA LYS A 49 -28.91 -13.17 3.51
C LYS A 49 -27.88 -13.77 4.46
N SER A 50 -26.88 -14.44 3.90
CA SER A 50 -25.72 -14.91 4.64
C SER A 50 -24.65 -13.83 4.70
N PHE A 51 -23.81 -13.81 5.74
CA PHE A 51 -22.65 -12.91 5.82
C PHE A 51 -21.73 -13.03 4.58
N LYS A 52 -21.70 -14.21 3.95
CA LYS A 52 -20.92 -14.48 2.73
C LYS A 52 -21.36 -13.62 1.54
N ASP A 53 -22.63 -13.23 1.50
CA ASP A 53 -23.18 -12.38 0.44
C ASP A 53 -22.62 -10.95 0.50
N PHE A 54 -22.03 -10.58 1.64
CA PHE A 54 -21.42 -9.28 1.87
C PHE A 54 -19.90 -9.30 1.74
N LEU A 55 -19.28 -10.41 1.30
CA LEU A 55 -17.84 -10.46 1.04
C LEU A 55 -17.47 -9.43 -0.03
N ASN A 56 -16.42 -8.66 0.24
CA ASN A 56 -15.85 -7.71 -0.69
C ASN A 56 -14.95 -8.46 -1.70
N PRO A 57 -15.34 -8.53 -2.98
CA PRO A 57 -14.50 -9.18 -4.00
C PRO A 57 -13.19 -8.42 -4.23
N GLY A 58 -13.13 -7.12 -3.87
CA GLY A 58 -11.92 -6.29 -3.88
C GLY A 58 -11.22 -6.21 -2.52
N SER A 59 -11.45 -7.16 -1.61
CA SER A 59 -10.77 -7.20 -0.29
C SER A 59 -9.27 -7.46 -0.39
N ILE A 60 -8.81 -7.94 -1.54
CA ILE A 60 -7.40 -8.10 -1.87
C ILE A 60 -7.16 -7.75 -3.35
N GLU A 61 -6.13 -6.96 -3.58
CA GLU A 61 -5.56 -6.72 -4.91
C GLU A 61 -4.11 -7.21 -4.92
N ILE A 62 -3.74 -8.05 -5.89
CA ILE A 62 -2.40 -8.62 -6.03
C ILE A 62 -1.69 -7.93 -7.20
N LEU A 63 -0.62 -7.21 -6.89
CA LEU A 63 0.25 -6.54 -7.86
C LEU A 63 1.54 -7.34 -8.01
N LYS A 64 1.79 -7.94 -9.16
CA LYS A 64 2.89 -8.91 -9.34
C LYS A 64 4.25 -8.30 -9.70
N GLU A 65 4.26 -7.09 -10.23
CA GLU A 65 5.46 -6.46 -10.81
C GLU A 65 5.72 -5.09 -10.18
N CYS A 66 5.56 -4.98 -8.86
CA CYS A 66 5.93 -3.76 -8.15
C CYS A 66 7.46 -3.65 -8.06
N MET A 67 7.99 -2.47 -8.35
CA MET A 67 9.43 -2.23 -8.30
C MET A 67 9.84 -1.66 -6.94
N VAL A 68 10.80 -2.31 -6.28
CA VAL A 68 11.34 -1.89 -4.98
C VAL A 68 12.86 -1.70 -5.02
N GLU A 69 13.40 -1.02 -4.00
CA GLU A 69 14.84 -0.82 -3.87
C GLU A 69 15.60 -2.13 -3.61
N PRO A 70 16.86 -2.27 -4.06
CA PRO A 70 17.68 -3.46 -3.83
C PRO A 70 17.84 -3.88 -2.37
N SER A 71 17.78 -2.90 -1.46
CA SER A 71 17.89 -3.11 -0.01
C SER A 71 16.83 -4.07 0.54
N LEU A 72 15.68 -4.16 -0.13
CA LEU A 72 14.57 -5.03 0.26
C LEU A 72 14.74 -6.49 -0.20
N SER A 73 15.76 -6.81 -0.99
CA SER A 73 16.05 -8.21 -1.41
C SER A 73 16.34 -9.16 -0.26
N GLN A 74 16.83 -8.62 0.87
CA GLN A 74 17.21 -9.36 2.07
C GLN A 74 16.18 -9.19 3.20
N ALA A 75 14.99 -8.66 2.91
CA ALA A 75 13.93 -8.58 3.90
C ALA A 75 13.59 -9.97 4.44
N ALA A 76 13.69 -10.15 5.75
CA ALA A 76 13.32 -11.40 6.39
C ALA A 76 11.79 -11.49 6.51
N ALA A 77 11.27 -12.71 6.52
CA ALA A 77 9.87 -12.98 6.82
C ALA A 77 9.44 -12.28 8.12
N GLY A 78 8.40 -11.45 8.03
CA GLY A 78 7.86 -10.68 9.16
C GLY A 78 8.51 -9.30 9.38
N ASP A 79 9.54 -8.94 8.61
CA ASP A 79 10.10 -7.59 8.64
C ASP A 79 9.07 -6.56 8.18
N ARG A 80 9.11 -5.36 8.77
CA ARG A 80 8.13 -4.30 8.53
C ARG A 80 8.81 -3.05 8.01
N PHE A 81 8.20 -2.44 6.99
CA PHE A 81 8.74 -1.29 6.28
C PHE A 81 7.66 -0.24 6.07
N GLN A 82 8.06 1.02 5.99
CA GLN A 82 7.21 2.06 5.43
C GLN A 82 7.59 2.27 3.97
N PHE A 83 6.70 1.94 3.04
CA PHE A 83 6.88 2.33 1.64
C PHE A 83 6.38 3.76 1.51
N LEU A 84 7.30 4.68 1.21
CA LEU A 84 7.04 6.11 1.22
C LEU A 84 5.82 6.44 0.36
N ARG A 85 4.88 7.18 0.97
CA ARG A 85 3.61 7.61 0.36
C ARG A 85 2.61 6.50 0.00
N HIS A 86 2.93 5.24 0.27
CA HIS A 86 2.05 4.10 -0.02
C HIS A 86 1.43 3.47 1.22
N GLY A 87 2.18 3.32 2.32
CA GLY A 87 1.69 2.64 3.51
C GLY A 87 2.78 1.96 4.31
N TYR A 88 2.34 1.16 5.29
CA TYR A 88 3.20 0.23 6.00
C TYR A 88 2.99 -1.17 5.47
N PHE A 89 4.09 -1.88 5.25
CA PHE A 89 4.12 -3.20 4.64
C PHE A 89 4.90 -4.18 5.51
N VAL A 90 4.54 -5.46 5.41
CA VAL A 90 5.25 -6.57 6.04
C VAL A 90 5.70 -7.55 4.96
N ALA A 91 6.92 -8.07 5.07
CA ALA A 91 7.33 -9.21 4.27
C ALA A 91 6.56 -10.44 4.74
N ASP A 92 5.82 -11.07 3.84
CA ASP A 92 4.95 -12.19 4.15
C ASP A 92 5.73 -13.34 4.78
N VAL A 93 5.15 -13.96 5.81
CA VAL A 93 5.83 -15.00 6.59
C VAL A 93 5.76 -16.37 5.94
N VAL A 94 4.86 -16.56 4.97
CA VAL A 94 4.61 -17.85 4.30
C VAL A 94 5.27 -17.88 2.92
N ASP A 95 5.01 -16.87 2.09
CA ASP A 95 5.35 -16.88 0.67
C ASP A 95 6.65 -16.12 0.33
N SER A 96 7.18 -15.29 1.25
CA SER A 96 8.46 -14.61 1.02
C SER A 96 9.62 -15.59 1.06
N ARG A 97 10.52 -15.45 0.09
CA ARG A 97 11.74 -16.26 -0.02
C ARG A 97 12.95 -15.35 -0.21
N PRO A 98 14.17 -15.80 0.15
CA PRO A 98 15.39 -15.04 -0.14
C PRO A 98 15.46 -14.63 -1.62
N GLY A 99 15.60 -13.32 -1.89
CA GLY A 99 15.62 -12.76 -3.24
C GLY A 99 14.25 -12.63 -3.95
N ALA A 100 13.17 -13.11 -3.36
CA ALA A 100 11.81 -12.98 -3.87
C ALA A 100 10.83 -12.69 -2.72
N PRO A 101 10.92 -11.50 -2.07
CA PRO A 101 10.01 -11.12 -1.01
C PRO A 101 8.61 -10.84 -1.56
N VAL A 102 7.59 -11.17 -0.78
CA VAL A 102 6.20 -10.83 -1.04
C VAL A 102 5.77 -9.87 0.05
N PHE A 103 5.18 -8.72 -0.29
CA PHE A 103 4.79 -7.72 0.70
C PHE A 103 3.28 -7.62 0.86
N HIS A 104 2.80 -7.61 2.09
CA HIS A 104 1.40 -7.31 2.40
C HIS A 104 1.30 -5.90 2.95
N ARG A 105 0.33 -5.12 2.47
CA ARG A 105 0.03 -3.82 3.07
C ARG A 105 -0.68 -4.05 4.41
N ILE A 106 -0.05 -3.62 5.50
CA ILE A 106 -0.62 -3.65 6.85
C ILE A 106 -1.71 -2.60 6.96
N VAL A 107 -1.39 -1.37 6.58
CA VAL A 107 -2.29 -0.21 6.62
C VAL A 107 -1.83 0.85 5.62
N ASP A 108 -2.77 1.58 5.04
CA ASP A 108 -2.48 2.74 4.22
C ASP A 108 -2.04 3.93 5.08
N LEU A 109 -1.40 4.92 4.45
CA LEU A 109 -1.16 6.20 5.12
C LEU A 109 -2.47 6.97 5.18
N LYS A 110 -2.64 7.78 6.23
CA LYS A 110 -3.77 8.69 6.36
C LYS A 110 -3.78 9.69 5.19
N ASP A 111 -4.64 9.45 4.23
CA ASP A 111 -4.85 10.37 3.12
C ASP A 111 -5.75 11.53 3.58
N ARG A 112 -5.27 12.77 3.41
CA ARG A 112 -6.02 14.00 3.74
C ARG A 112 -6.93 14.46 2.60
N TYR A 113 -6.79 13.87 1.42
CA TYR A 113 -7.51 14.23 0.20
C TYR A 113 -8.52 13.18 -0.24
N ARG A 114 -8.42 11.94 0.25
CA ARG A 114 -9.45 10.93 0.06
C ARG A 114 -10.71 11.37 0.81
N ALA A 115 -11.80 11.59 0.08
CA ALA A 115 -13.09 11.84 0.69
C ALA A 115 -13.42 10.67 1.64
N GLY A 116 -13.77 10.99 2.89
CA GLY A 116 -14.30 9.98 3.81
C GLY A 116 -15.55 9.34 3.21
N PRO A 117 -15.96 8.15 3.69
CA PRO A 117 -17.26 7.61 3.33
C PRO A 117 -18.34 8.68 3.59
N PRO A 118 -19.38 8.78 2.75
CA PRO A 118 -20.41 9.80 2.90
C PRO A 118 -20.92 9.77 4.34
N ALA A 119 -20.92 10.94 4.98
CA ALA A 119 -21.43 11.08 6.34
C ALA A 119 -22.87 10.55 6.34
N LYS A 120 -23.13 9.48 7.11
CA LYS A 120 -24.50 9.04 7.36
C LYS A 120 -25.25 10.22 7.96
N GLY A 121 -26.31 10.66 7.28
CA GLY A 121 -27.19 11.72 7.75
C GLY A 121 -27.53 11.46 9.21
N ARG A 122 -27.23 12.44 10.05
CA ARG A 122 -27.75 12.47 11.42
C ARG A 122 -29.27 12.53 11.28
N ARG A 123 -29.95 11.57 11.91
CA ARG A 123 -31.38 11.71 12.21
C ARG A 123 -31.59 12.94 13.09
#